data_AF-A0A6M0ARW8-F1
#
_entry.id   AF-A0A6M0ARW8-F1
#
_cell.length_a   1.000
_cell.length_b   1.000
_cell.length_c   1.000
_cell.angle_alpha   90.00
_cell.angle_beta   90.00
_cell.angle_gamma   90.00
#
_symmetry.space_group_name_H-M   'P 1'
#
loop_
_entity.id
_entity.type
_entity.pdbx_description
1 polymer ?
#
loop_
_entity_poly.entity_id
_entity_poly.type
_entity_poly.pdbx_seq_one_letter_code
_entity_poly.pdbx_strand_id
1 'polypeptide(L)' 'EDITEVMETDFPTVNALTHLEDIFHLYRDGLPVAVVDTDGTFKGMVEQSDLIASIGKPQKLVQDNS' A
#
# COMPACT_ATOMS: atom_id res chain seq x y z
N GLU A 1 -10.25 25.48 11.26
CA GLU A 1 -10.22 25.04 9.84
C GLU A 1 -10.82 23.66 9.77
N ASP A 2 -11.66 23.43 8.78
CA ASP A 2 -12.21 22.11 8.50
C ASP A 2 -11.19 21.33 7.67
N ILE A 3 -10.76 20.16 8.16
CA ILE A 3 -9.77 19.33 7.46
C ILE A 3 -10.29 18.87 6.09
N THR A 4 -11.61 18.79 5.91
CA THR A 4 -12.22 18.37 4.65
C THR A 4 -12.01 19.38 3.52
N GLU A 5 -11.66 20.64 3.85
CA GLU A 5 -11.34 21.68 2.87
C GLU A 5 -9.91 21.56 2.32
N VAL A 6 -9.03 20.80 3.00
CA VAL A 6 -7.60 20.70 2.64
C VAL A 6 -7.15 19.26 2.38
N MET A 7 -7.98 18.25 2.69
CA MET A 7 -7.61 16.86 2.48
C MET A 7 -7.56 16.52 0.99
N GLU A 8 -6.53 15.77 0.58
CA GLU A 8 -6.53 15.18 -0.76
C GLU A 8 -7.50 13.99 -0.78
N THR A 9 -8.46 14.03 -1.70
CA THR A 9 -9.53 13.04 -1.80
C THR A 9 -9.35 12.08 -2.97
N ASP A 10 -8.55 12.47 -3.95
CA ASP A 10 -8.21 11.65 -5.11
C ASP A 10 -6.87 10.94 -4.85
N PHE A 11 -6.93 9.87 -4.06
CA PHE A 11 -5.77 9.05 -3.73
C PHE A 11 -5.96 7.60 -4.16
N PRO A 12 -4.89 6.89 -4.52
CA PRO A 12 -4.98 5.52 -4.98
C PRO A 12 -5.46 4.59 -3.86
N THR A 13 -6.39 3.70 -4.21
CA THR A 13 -6.91 2.66 -3.32
C THR A 13 -6.76 1.28 -3.98
N VAL A 14 -6.50 0.26 -3.17
CA VAL A 14 -6.39 -1.15 -3.62
C VAL A 14 -7.04 -2.10 -2.62
N ASN A 15 -7.37 -3.31 -3.06
CA ASN A 15 -7.86 -4.35 -2.16
C ASN A 15 -6.69 -5.01 -1.41
N ALA A 16 -6.93 -5.53 -0.20
CA ALA A 16 -5.93 -6.25 0.58
C ALA A 16 -5.37 -7.51 -0.12
N LEU A 17 -6.09 -8.05 -1.11
CA LEU A 17 -5.64 -9.18 -1.93
C LEU A 17 -4.83 -8.77 -3.17
N THR A 18 -4.68 -7.46 -3.42
CA THR A 18 -3.88 -6.97 -4.55
C THR A 18 -2.40 -7.29 -4.34
N HIS A 19 -1.79 -7.85 -5.38
CA HIS A 19 -0.38 -8.19 -5.37
C HIS A 19 0.49 -6.93 -5.33
N LEU A 20 1.64 -7.05 -4.66
CA LEU A 20 2.50 -5.89 -4.38
C LEU A 20 3.17 -5.35 -5.66
N GLU A 21 3.48 -6.23 -6.61
CA GLU A 21 4.00 -5.87 -7.93
C GLU A 21 3.02 -4.99 -8.73
N ASP A 22 1.72 -5.13 -8.49
CA ASP A 22 0.69 -4.41 -9.22
C ASP A 22 0.49 -2.98 -8.69
N ILE A 23 0.99 -2.63 -7.50
CA ILE A 23 0.74 -1.30 -6.90
C ILE A 23 1.83 -0.25 -7.21
N PHE A 24 2.97 -0.66 -7.79
CA PHE A 24 4.09 0.26 -8.06
C PHE A 24 3.70 1.49 -8.89
N HIS A 25 2.87 1.28 -9.90
CA HIS A 25 2.47 2.35 -10.84
C HIS A 25 1.49 3.37 -10.22
N LEU A 26 0.97 3.09 -9.02
CA LEU A 26 0.03 3.94 -8.30
C LEU A 26 0.72 5.05 -7.49
N TYR A 27 2.02 4.92 -7.19
CA TYR A 27 2.79 5.95 -6.46
C TYR A 27 3.21 7.16 -7.33
N ARG A 28 2.54 7.38 -8.48
CA ARG A 28 2.97 8.38 -9.48
C ARG A 28 3.02 9.82 -8.96
N ASP A 29 2.20 10.13 -7.96
CA ASP A 29 2.08 11.48 -7.39
C ASP A 29 2.62 11.58 -5.96
N GLY A 30 3.37 10.58 -5.50
CA GLY A 30 3.98 10.56 -4.16
C GLY A 30 2.98 10.34 -3.02
N LEU A 31 1.70 10.11 -3.33
CA LEU A 31 0.68 9.73 -2.36
C LEU A 31 0.86 8.26 -1.94
N PRO A 32 0.58 7.93 -0.66
CA PRO A 32 0.51 6.55 -0.22
C PRO A 32 -0.69 5.84 -0.86
N VAL A 33 -0.61 4.51 -0.95
CA VAL A 33 -1.72 3.69 -1.43
C VAL A 33 -2.53 3.21 -0.24
N ALA A 34 -3.81 3.55 -0.21
CA ALA A 34 -4.72 3.06 0.83
C ALA A 34 -5.24 1.66 0.48
N VAL A 35 -5.22 0.77 1.47
CA VAL A 35 -5.75 -0.58 1.37
C VAL A 35 -7.17 -0.57 1.93
N VAL A 36 -8.14 -1.00 1.14
CA VAL A 36 -9.57 -1.01 1.49
C VAL A 36 -10.17 -2.40 1.33
N ASP A 37 -11.28 -2.66 2.03
CA ASP A 37 -12.12 -3.82 1.78
C ASP A 37 -13.00 -3.65 0.53
N THR A 38 -13.81 -4.67 0.22
CA THR A 38 -14.79 -4.62 -0.87
C THR A 38 -15.84 -3.52 -0.74
N ASP A 39 -16.09 -3.03 0.48
CA ASP A 39 -17.05 -1.95 0.76
C ASP A 39 -16.40 -0.55 0.82
N GLY A 40 -15.09 -0.45 0.53
CA GLY A 40 -14.33 0.80 0.63
C GLY A 40 -13.87 1.14 2.05
N THR A 41 -14.10 0.26 3.04
CA THR A 41 -13.61 0.48 4.41
C THR A 41 -12.09 0.41 4.45
N PHE A 42 -11.45 1.45 4.98
CA PHE A 42 -10.00 1.51 5.19
C PHE A 42 -9.51 0.38 6.10
N LYS A 43 -8.47 -0.35 5.65
CA LYS A 43 -7.80 -1.43 6.38
C LYS A 43 -6.35 -1.13 6.70
N GLY A 44 -5.73 -0.19 5.98
CA GLY A 44 -4.34 0.19 6.18
C GLY A 44 -3.81 1.00 5.00
N MET A 45 -2.52 1.29 5.01
CA MET A 45 -1.84 2.00 3.93
C MET A 45 -0.47 1.38 3.66
N VAL A 46 0.04 1.58 2.46
CA VAL A 46 1.39 1.20 2.08
C VAL A 46 2.12 2.45 1.58
N GLU A 47 3.29 2.72 2.13
CA GLU A 47 4.18 3.76 1.61
C GLU A 47 5.09 3.21 0.52
N GLN A 48 5.53 4.09 -0.38
CA GLN A 48 6.52 3.74 -1.41
C GLN A 48 7.83 3.22 -0.78
N SER A 49 8.19 3.73 0.40
CA SER A 49 9.38 3.33 1.17
C SER A 49 9.31 1.87 1.63
N ASP A 50 8.15 1.41 2.10
CA ASP A 50 7.90 0.03 2.54
C ASP A 50 8.11 -0.97 1.40
N LEU A 51 7.64 -0.59 0.22
CA LEU A 51 7.75 -1.37 -1.00
C LEU A 51 9.19 -1.53 -1.50
N ILE A 52 9.98 -0.45 -1.49
CA ILE A 52 11.39 -0.51 -1.86
C ILE A 52 12.16 -1.36 -0.83
N ALA A 53 11.84 -1.21 0.45
CA ALA A 53 12.44 -1.99 1.52
C ALA A 53 12.11 -3.49 1.43
N SER A 54 10.98 -3.88 0.84
CA SER A 54 10.63 -5.29 0.66
C SER A 54 11.43 -5.96 -0.47
N ILE A 55 11.78 -5.24 -1.54
CA ILE A 55 12.65 -5.77 -2.61
C ILE A 55 14.08 -5.98 -2.11
N GLY A 56 14.58 -5.05 -1.29
CA GLY A 56 15.96 -5.09 -0.79
C GLY A 56 16.22 -6.15 0.27
N LYS A 57 15.17 -6.78 0.82
CA LYS A 57 15.30 -7.83 1.84
C LYS A 57 15.28 -9.20 1.14
N PRO A 58 16.38 -9.97 1.16
CA PRO A 58 16.32 -11.36 0.74
C PRO A 58 15.27 -12.07 1.59
N GLN A 59 14.28 -12.66 0.92
CA GLN A 59 13.24 -13.45 1.56
C GLN A 59 13.93 -14.49 2.44
N LYS A 60 13.72 -14.43 3.76
CA LYS A 60 14.11 -15.53 4.64
C LYS A 60 13.32 -16.74 4.16
N LEU A 61 13.99 -17.62 3.42
CA LEU A 61 13.51 -18.97 3.18
C LEU A 61 13.24 -19.55 4.58
N VAL A 62 11.96 -19.70 4.92
CA VAL A 62 11.58 -20.48 6.10
C VAL A 62 12.10 -21.88 5.80
N GLN A 63 13.22 -22.24 6.44
CA GLN A 63 13.65 -23.63 6.46
C GLN A 63 12.64 -24.37 7.33
N ASP A 64 11.72 -25.07 6.67
CA ASP A 64 10.95 -26.15 7.27
C ASP A 64 11.96 -27.19 7.76
N ASN A 65 12.28 -27.12 9.06
CA ASN A 65 13.00 -28.18 9.73
C ASN A 65 11.97 -29.14 10.33
N SER A 66 11.71 -30.19 9.55
CA SER A 66 11.29 -31.57 9.94
C SER A 66 10.08 -31.74 10.87
#